data_AF-A0A6P7FJI0-F1
#
_entry.id   AF-A0A6P7FJI0-F1
#
_cell.length_a   1.000
_cell.length_b   1.000
_cell.length_c   1.000
_cell.angle_alpha   90.00
_cell.angle_beta   90.00
_cell.angle_gamma   90.00
#
_symmetry.space_group_name_H-M   'P 1'
#
loop_
_entity.id
_entity.type
_entity.pdbx_description
1 polymer ?
#
loop_
_entity_poly.entity_id
_entity_poly.type
_entity_poly.pdbx_seq_one_letter_code
_entity_poly.pdbx_strand_id
1 'polypeptide(L)'
;MNTYCVIFFLAVAFLSGIESISEAEQAMMFELHQKCLPISGATDEMAKQAMTGNFPEDPAFKEHVFCMSKGFGFFNEKGEVNTAVVEGELNKRVPDPALREEIRTKCLVMKETPQETAFQTAKCMFAYKDKLM
;
A
#
# COMPACT_ATOMS: atom_id res chain seq x y z
N MET A 1 -25.90 -38.41 -0.64
CA MET A 1 -24.96 -37.29 -0.46
C MET A 1 -25.05 -36.45 -1.71
N ASN A 2 -25.87 -35.39 -1.68
CA ASN A 2 -26.37 -34.72 -2.89
C ASN A 2 -25.24 -33.88 -3.50
N THR A 3 -24.91 -34.13 -4.77
CA THR A 3 -23.83 -33.48 -5.53
C THR A 3 -23.90 -31.95 -5.48
N TYR A 4 -25.11 -31.41 -5.27
CA TYR A 4 -25.39 -29.98 -5.12
C TYR A 4 -24.85 -29.34 -3.82
N CYS A 5 -24.67 -30.09 -2.72
CA CYS A 5 -24.07 -29.54 -1.49
C CYS A 5 -22.55 -29.30 -1.63
N VAL A 6 -21.86 -30.13 -2.43
CA VAL A 6 -20.41 -30.01 -2.65
C VAL A 6 -20.12 -28.81 -3.57
N ILE A 7 -20.98 -28.58 -4.57
CA ILE A 7 -20.86 -27.44 -5.49
C ILE A 7 -21.14 -26.12 -4.76
N PHE A 8 -22.11 -26.09 -3.83
CA PHE A 8 -22.41 -24.90 -3.03
C PHE A 8 -21.26 -24.53 -2.08
N PHE A 9 -20.59 -25.50 -1.45
CA PHE A 9 -19.42 -25.23 -0.60
C PHE A 9 -18.18 -24.79 -1.37
N LEU A 10 -17.98 -25.26 -2.61
CA LEU A 10 -16.86 -24.84 -3.46
C LEU A 10 -17.00 -23.41 -4.01
N ALA A 11 -18.24 -22.92 -4.20
CA ALA A 11 -18.49 -21.56 -4.66
C ALA A 11 -18.26 -20.50 -3.56
N VAL A 12 -18.52 -20.85 -2.29
CA VAL A 12 -18.35 -19.91 -1.17
C VAL A 12 -16.88 -19.78 -0.74
N ALA A 13 -16.07 -20.82 -0.94
CA ALA A 13 -14.65 -20.80 -0.59
C ALA A 13 -13.78 -19.91 -1.51
N PHE A 14 -14.29 -19.47 -2.67
CA PHE A 14 -13.58 -18.59 -3.60
C PHE A 14 -13.82 -17.08 -3.38
N LEU A 15 -14.77 -16.70 -2.50
CA LEU A 15 -15.04 -15.29 -2.19
C LEU A 15 -14.27 -14.77 -0.96
N SER A 16 -13.72 -15.64 -0.13
CA SER A 16 -13.04 -15.28 1.12
C SER A 16 -11.57 -14.91 0.93
N GLY A 17 -11.23 -14.12 -0.10
CA GLY A 17 -9.84 -13.83 -0.48
C GLY A 17 -9.40 -12.36 -0.39
N ILE A 18 -10.31 -11.39 -0.36
CA ILE A 18 -9.97 -9.95 -0.35
C ILE A 18 -11.01 -9.18 0.47
N GLU A 19 -11.05 -9.36 1.79
CA GLU A 19 -11.89 -8.55 2.68
C GLU A 19 -11.16 -7.32 3.26
N SER A 20 -9.98 -6.95 2.72
CA SER A 20 -9.07 -6.04 3.42
C SER A 20 -8.86 -4.65 2.82
N ILE A 21 -9.46 -4.33 1.67
CA ILE A 21 -9.46 -2.99 1.04
C ILE A 21 -10.87 -2.69 0.53
N SER A 22 -11.38 -1.49 0.80
CA SER A 22 -12.70 -1.07 0.30
C SER A 22 -12.69 -0.81 -1.22
N GLU A 23 -13.85 -0.97 -1.87
CA GLU A 23 -13.99 -0.68 -3.31
C GLU A 23 -13.54 0.75 -3.68
N ALA A 24 -13.81 1.71 -2.80
CA ALA A 24 -13.42 3.11 -2.97
C ALA A 24 -11.89 3.28 -2.95
N GLU A 25 -11.20 2.61 -2.02
CA GLU A 25 -9.73 2.64 -1.95
C GLU A 25 -9.10 1.94 -3.15
N GLN A 26 -9.68 0.82 -3.60
CA GLN A 26 -9.20 0.13 -4.79
C GLN A 26 -9.35 0.99 -6.04
N ALA A 27 -10.49 1.67 -6.21
CA ALA A 27 -10.71 2.61 -7.30
C ALA A 27 -9.71 3.78 -7.25
N MET A 28 -9.49 4.35 -6.06
CA MET A 28 -8.51 5.42 -5.86
C MET A 28 -7.08 4.97 -6.19
N MET A 29 -6.70 3.76 -5.77
CA MET A 29 -5.39 3.19 -6.09
C MET A 29 -5.21 3.02 -7.60
N PHE A 30 -6.23 2.52 -8.30
CA PHE A 30 -6.22 2.38 -9.75
C PHE A 30 -6.11 3.74 -10.46
N GLU A 31 -6.90 4.73 -10.06
CA GLU A 31 -6.87 6.08 -10.63
C GLU A 31 -5.48 6.73 -10.45
N LEU A 32 -4.93 6.68 -9.23
CA LEU A 32 -3.61 7.23 -8.94
C LEU A 32 -2.52 6.51 -9.72
N HIS A 33 -2.59 5.19 -9.83
CA HIS A 33 -1.65 4.41 -10.63
C HIS A 33 -1.65 4.87 -12.10
N GLN A 34 -2.83 4.97 -12.73
CA GLN A 34 -2.97 5.45 -14.11
C GLN A 34 -2.43 6.88 -14.30
N LYS A 35 -2.64 7.76 -13.31
CA LYS A 35 -2.12 9.12 -13.32
C LYS A 35 -0.60 9.18 -13.16
N CYS A 36 -0.03 8.31 -12.31
CA CYS A 36 1.38 8.35 -11.93
C CYS A 36 2.31 7.63 -12.90
N LEU A 37 1.83 6.63 -13.64
CA LEU A 37 2.64 5.94 -14.68
C LEU A 37 3.30 6.92 -15.68
N PRO A 38 2.56 7.81 -16.38
CA PRO A 38 3.18 8.72 -17.35
C PRO A 38 4.08 9.79 -16.72
N ILE A 39 3.91 10.11 -15.44
CA ILE A 39 4.74 11.09 -14.72
C ILE A 39 6.08 10.47 -14.34
N SER A 40 6.02 9.25 -13.80
CA SER A 40 7.17 8.57 -13.21
C SER A 40 8.04 7.84 -14.24
N GLY A 41 7.46 7.43 -15.37
CA GLY A 41 8.12 6.55 -16.34
C GLY A 41 8.25 5.10 -15.89
N ALA A 42 7.62 4.72 -14.76
CA ALA A 42 7.58 3.35 -14.29
C ALA A 42 6.74 2.46 -15.22
N THR A 43 6.91 1.15 -15.09
CA THR A 43 6.13 0.15 -15.83
C THR A 43 5.14 -0.56 -14.91
N ASP A 44 4.06 -1.09 -15.49
CA ASP A 44 3.12 -1.96 -14.76
C ASP A 44 3.82 -3.16 -14.10
N GLU A 45 4.87 -3.68 -14.73
CA GLU A 45 5.61 -4.82 -14.21
C GLU A 45 6.33 -4.48 -12.91
N MET A 46 6.91 -3.28 -12.79
CA MET A 46 7.51 -2.81 -11.54
C MET A 46 6.46 -2.73 -10.41
N ALA A 47 5.26 -2.24 -10.72
CA ALA A 47 4.16 -2.18 -9.75
C ALA A 47 3.69 -3.58 -9.32
N LYS A 48 3.53 -4.52 -10.27
CA LYS A 48 3.17 -5.92 -9.98
C LYS A 48 4.21 -6.61 -9.10
N GLN A 49 5.49 -6.39 -9.35
CA GLN A 49 6.56 -6.92 -8.51
C GLN A 49 6.41 -6.44 -7.06
N ALA A 50 6.15 -5.14 -6.86
CA ALA A 50 5.98 -4.57 -5.52
C ALA A 50 4.78 -5.16 -4.77
N MET A 51 3.68 -5.48 -5.47
CA MET A 51 2.52 -6.16 -4.87
C MET A 51 2.86 -7.56 -4.32
N THR A 52 3.91 -8.19 -4.84
CA THR A 52 4.41 -9.50 -4.38
C THR A 52 5.55 -9.39 -3.36
N GLY A 53 5.94 -8.16 -3.00
CA GLY A 53 7.01 -7.89 -2.02
C GLY A 53 8.39 -7.69 -2.64
N ASN A 54 8.52 -7.77 -3.97
CA ASN A 54 9.74 -7.42 -4.66
C ASN A 54 9.69 -5.95 -5.08
N PHE A 55 10.45 -5.08 -4.42
CA PHE A 55 10.46 -3.64 -4.68
C PHE A 55 11.66 -3.27 -5.57
N PRO A 56 11.47 -2.96 -6.87
CA PRO A 56 12.57 -2.58 -7.74
C PRO A 56 13.25 -1.30 -7.24
N GLU A 57 14.57 -1.31 -7.11
CA GLU A 57 15.37 -0.14 -6.71
C GLU A 57 15.59 0.83 -7.90
N ASP A 58 14.57 1.01 -8.74
CA ASP A 58 14.61 1.83 -9.95
C ASP A 58 14.13 3.27 -9.66
N PRO A 59 14.84 4.31 -10.12
CA PRO A 59 14.43 5.70 -9.89
C PRO A 59 13.00 6.03 -10.38
N ALA A 60 12.59 5.48 -11.52
CA ALA A 60 11.24 5.66 -12.05
C ALA A 60 10.20 5.01 -11.14
N PHE A 61 10.49 3.83 -10.60
CA PHE A 61 9.60 3.19 -9.64
C PHE A 61 9.51 3.95 -8.31
N LYS A 62 10.62 4.49 -7.80
CA LYS A 62 10.61 5.33 -6.60
C LYS A 62 9.77 6.60 -6.80
N GLU A 63 9.87 7.24 -7.97
CA GLU A 63 9.02 8.37 -8.35
C GLU A 63 7.54 7.96 -8.43
N HIS A 64 7.25 6.76 -8.95
CA HIS A 64 5.88 6.24 -8.99
C HIS A 64 5.28 6.09 -7.59
N VAL A 65 6.01 5.45 -6.67
CA VAL A 65 5.59 5.28 -5.27
C VAL A 65 5.38 6.63 -4.60
N PHE A 66 6.26 7.60 -4.84
CA PHE A 66 6.11 8.96 -4.32
C PHE A 66 4.87 9.67 -4.87
N CYS A 67 4.65 9.62 -6.18
CA CYS A 67 3.48 10.19 -6.83
C CYS A 67 2.17 9.63 -6.25
N MET A 68 2.09 8.29 -6.10
CA MET A 68 0.93 7.64 -5.48
C MET A 68 0.76 8.06 -4.02
N SER A 69 1.84 8.08 -3.24
CA SER A 69 1.82 8.46 -1.82
C SER A 69 1.38 9.92 -1.61
N LYS A 70 1.75 10.83 -2.53
CA LYS A 70 1.21 12.20 -2.58
C LYS A 70 -0.28 12.21 -2.91
N GLY A 71 -0.70 11.38 -3.85
CA GLY A 71 -2.12 11.22 -4.22
C GLY A 71 -3.01 10.79 -3.05
N PHE A 72 -2.49 9.93 -2.17
CA PHE A 72 -3.16 9.54 -0.92
C PHE A 72 -3.03 10.58 0.21
N GLY A 73 -2.24 11.64 0.03
CA GLY A 73 -2.02 12.68 1.03
C GLY A 73 -1.01 12.32 2.13
N PHE A 74 -0.27 11.21 1.98
CA PHE A 74 0.77 10.79 2.93
C PHE A 74 2.03 11.66 2.87
N PHE A 75 2.21 12.40 1.78
CA PHE A 75 3.26 13.39 1.64
C PHE A 75 2.63 14.75 1.33
N ASN A 76 3.14 15.81 1.95
CA ASN A 76 2.73 17.17 1.66
C ASN A 76 3.38 17.70 0.37
N GLU A 77 3.06 18.94 -0.03
CA GLU A 77 3.61 19.54 -1.26
C GLU A 77 5.14 19.71 -1.21
N LYS A 78 5.73 19.81 -0.03
CA LYS A 78 7.17 19.91 0.20
C LYS A 78 7.89 18.56 0.15
N GLY A 79 7.16 17.46 0.00
CA GLY A 79 7.71 16.11 0.00
C GLY A 79 8.05 15.58 1.40
N GLU A 80 7.46 16.15 2.45
CA GLU A 80 7.58 15.64 3.82
C GLU A 80 6.38 14.73 4.15
N VAL A 81 6.60 13.74 5.01
CA VAL A 81 5.52 12.85 5.46
C VAL A 81 4.47 13.66 6.23
N ASN A 82 3.21 13.52 5.82
CA ASN A 82 2.05 14.07 6.53
C ASN A 82 1.68 13.16 7.70
N THR A 83 2.38 13.34 8.81
CA THR A 83 2.27 12.48 10.00
C THR A 83 0.84 12.38 10.51
N ALA A 84 0.06 13.46 10.48
CA ALA A 84 -1.34 13.45 10.92
C ALA A 84 -2.22 12.48 10.08
N VAL A 85 -2.06 12.47 8.75
CA VAL A 85 -2.80 11.56 7.88
C VAL A 85 -2.34 10.11 8.10
N VAL A 86 -1.02 9.89 8.13
CA VAL A 86 -0.47 8.55 8.33
C VAL A 86 -0.85 7.96 9.69
N GLU A 87 -0.82 8.77 10.76
CA GLU A 87 -1.30 8.38 12.08
C GLU A 87 -2.78 8.06 12.10
N GLY A 88 -3.59 8.88 11.43
CA GLY A 88 -5.02 8.62 11.26
C GLY A 88 -5.27 7.26 10.63
N GLU A 89 -4.54 6.91 9.56
CA GLU A 89 -4.66 5.62 8.91
C GLU A 89 -4.15 4.45 9.79
N LEU A 90 -3.01 4.62 10.47
CA LEU A 90 -2.52 3.60 11.40
C LEU A 90 -3.50 3.34 12.56
N ASN A 91 -4.11 4.38 13.11
CA ASN A 91 -5.09 4.26 14.19
C ASN A 91 -6.37 3.54 13.73
N LYS A 92 -6.78 3.70 12.47
CA LYS A 92 -7.93 3.00 11.89
C LYS A 92 -7.64 1.52 11.62
N ARG A 93 -6.44 1.21 11.13
CA ARG A 93 -6.08 -0.10 10.58
C ARG A 93 -5.38 -1.04 11.54
N VAL A 94 -4.71 -0.50 12.57
CA VAL A 94 -3.89 -1.28 13.50
C VAL A 94 -4.45 -1.12 14.91
N PRO A 95 -5.22 -2.08 15.46
CA PRO A 95 -5.82 -1.96 16.79
C PRO A 95 -4.79 -1.89 17.93
N ASP A 96 -3.66 -2.59 17.78
CA ASP A 96 -2.61 -2.67 18.80
C ASP A 96 -1.75 -1.38 18.85
N PRO A 97 -1.80 -0.61 19.97
CA PRO A 97 -0.99 0.59 20.14
C PRO A 97 0.52 0.35 20.10
N ALA A 98 1.01 -0.80 20.60
CA ALA A 98 2.43 -1.10 20.62
C ALA A 98 2.94 -1.35 19.18
N LEU A 99 2.14 -2.06 18.38
CA LEU A 99 2.44 -2.28 16.97
C LEU A 99 2.39 -0.97 16.16
N ARG A 100 1.43 -0.07 16.45
CA ARG A 100 1.39 1.26 15.82
C ARG A 100 2.68 2.05 16.07
N GLU A 101 3.15 2.04 17.31
CA GLU A 101 4.37 2.74 17.69
C GLU A 101 5.63 2.10 17.06
N GLU A 102 5.66 0.77 16.98
CA GLU A 102 6.70 0.05 16.25
C GLU A 102 6.74 0.45 14.77
N ILE A 103 5.60 0.42 14.09
CA ILE A 103 5.48 0.79 12.67
C ILE A 103 5.91 2.24 12.45
N ARG A 104 5.44 3.16 13.31
CA ARG A 104 5.83 4.57 13.26
C ARG A 104 7.34 4.72 13.33
N THR A 105 7.96 4.12 14.34
CA THR A 105 9.39 4.27 14.61
C THR A 105 10.25 3.64 13.52
N LYS A 106 9.83 2.49 12.97
CA LYS A 106 10.62 1.74 11.99
C LYS A 106 10.39 2.17 10.55
N CYS A 107 9.15 2.52 10.18
CA CYS A 107 8.78 2.73 8.78
C CYS A 107 8.64 4.20 8.38
N LEU A 108 8.40 5.13 9.31
CA LEU A 108 8.22 6.56 9.00
C LEU A 108 9.53 7.36 9.18
N VAL A 109 10.63 6.80 8.68
CA VAL A 109 11.98 7.38 8.78
C VAL A 109 12.30 8.16 7.52
N MET A 110 12.45 9.48 7.66
CA MET A 110 12.88 10.37 6.57
C MET A 110 14.24 9.94 6.00
N LYS A 111 14.34 9.96 4.67
CA LYS A 111 15.55 9.67 3.90
C LYS A 111 16.05 10.93 3.20
N GLU A 112 17.13 10.79 2.43
CA GLU A 112 17.78 11.90 1.72
C GLU A 112 16.82 12.59 0.74
N THR A 113 15.89 11.85 0.14
CA THR A 113 14.89 12.40 -0.78
C THR A 113 13.47 11.97 -0.39
N PRO A 114 12.45 12.75 -0.79
CA PRO A 114 11.05 12.34 -0.64
C PRO A 114 10.72 11.00 -1.33
N GLN A 115 11.31 10.75 -2.50
CA GLN A 115 11.15 9.51 -3.24
C GLN A 115 11.72 8.32 -2.48
N GLU A 116 12.93 8.46 -1.94
CA GLU A 116 13.55 7.41 -1.14
C GLU A 116 12.78 7.18 0.15
N THR A 117 12.26 8.25 0.76
CA THR A 117 11.39 8.15 1.95
C THR A 117 10.13 7.35 1.62
N ALA A 118 9.39 7.74 0.58
CA ALA A 118 8.15 7.05 0.18
C ALA A 118 8.40 5.58 -0.17
N PHE A 119 9.47 5.30 -0.92
CA PHE A 119 9.86 3.95 -1.29
C PHE A 119 10.19 3.07 -0.07
N GLN A 120 11.07 3.55 0.82
CA GLN A 120 11.45 2.79 2.01
C GLN A 120 10.28 2.62 2.99
N THR A 121 9.43 3.64 3.13
CA THR A 121 8.20 3.52 3.93
C THR A 121 7.26 2.47 3.36
N ALA A 122 6.98 2.49 2.05
CA ALA A 122 6.11 1.49 1.42
C ALA A 122 6.66 0.06 1.56
N LYS A 123 7.96 -0.12 1.32
CA LYS A 123 8.66 -1.41 1.48
C LYS A 123 8.62 -1.91 2.93
N CYS A 124 8.82 -1.03 3.91
CA CYS A 124 8.72 -1.37 5.33
C CYS A 124 7.29 -1.75 5.73
N MET A 125 6.29 -0.96 5.32
CA MET A 125 4.87 -1.22 5.61
C MET A 125 4.40 -2.55 5.02
N PHE A 126 4.91 -2.96 3.87
CA PHE A 126 4.59 -4.26 3.27
C PHE A 126 4.96 -5.43 4.19
N ALA A 127 6.03 -5.32 4.99
CA ALA A 127 6.39 -6.34 5.97
C ALA A 127 5.36 -6.50 7.11
N TYR A 128 4.48 -5.51 7.28
CA TYR A 128 3.39 -5.50 8.25
C TYR A 128 2.02 -5.75 7.61
N LYS A 129 1.92 -6.01 6.31
CA LYS A 129 0.65 -6.07 5.57
C LYS A 129 -0.41 -6.96 6.24
N ASP A 130 -0.02 -8.13 6.74
CA ASP A 130 -0.94 -9.09 7.38
C ASP A 130 -1.43 -8.63 8.77
N LYS A 131 -0.92 -7.50 9.26
CA LYS A 131 -1.28 -6.85 10.54
C LYS A 131 -1.87 -5.45 10.35
N LEU A 132 -1.89 -4.94 9.11
CA LEU A 132 -2.51 -3.67 8.72
C LEU A 132 -3.95 -3.86 8.23
N MET A 133 -4.45 -5.10 8.25
CA MET A 133 -5.69 -5.57 7.65
C MET A 133 -6.45 -6.41 8.67
#